data_AF-A0A9E5BK63-F1
#
_entry.id   AF-A0A9E5BK63-F1
#
_cell.length_a   1.000
_cell.length_b   1.000
_cell.length_c   1.000
_cell.angle_alpha   90.00
_cell.angle_beta   90.00
_cell.angle_gamma   90.00
#
_symmetry.space_group_name_H-M   'P 1'
#
loop_
_entity.id
_entity.type
_entity.pdbx_description
1 polymer ?
#
loop_
_entity_poly.entity_id
_entity_poly.type
_entity_poly.pdbx_seq_one_letter_code
_entity_poly.pdbx_strand_id
1 'polypeptide(L)'
;MKPSHLPNAENFWEKKHSRRFTIRRLRYRMGATRAAKVGVILADTKFEFGKDAEGNLVLIDEVLTPDSSRYWPAASWKPGQAQPSYDKQFVRDWLELQPWNKTSPGPTLPQEIISKTQALYAECLTRLTA
;
A
#
# COMPACT_ATOMS: atom_id res chain seq x y z
N MET A 1 23.61 -32.49 32.16
CA MET A 1 23.60 -32.43 30.68
C MET A 1 22.34 -31.71 30.24
N LYS A 2 22.45 -30.51 29.63
CA LYS A 2 21.33 -29.86 28.94
C LYS A 2 21.45 -30.19 27.44
N PRO A 3 20.38 -30.60 26.74
CA PRO A 3 20.47 -30.78 25.30
C PRO A 3 20.67 -29.42 24.64
N SER A 4 21.77 -29.30 23.91
CA SER A 4 22.04 -28.29 22.91
C SER A 4 21.17 -28.54 21.66
N HIS A 5 21.00 -27.51 20.83
CA HIS A 5 20.38 -27.49 19.48
C HIS A 5 18.93 -27.00 19.39
N LEU A 6 18.68 -25.76 19.82
CA LEU A 6 17.70 -24.93 19.11
C LEU A 6 18.48 -23.99 18.17
N PRO A 7 18.21 -23.99 16.85
CA PRO A 7 18.86 -23.08 15.94
C PRO A 7 18.45 -21.63 16.27
N ASN A 8 19.44 -20.75 16.34
CA ASN A 8 19.27 -19.34 16.68
C ASN A 8 18.37 -18.68 15.62
N ALA A 9 17.12 -18.34 16.00
CA ALA A 9 16.10 -17.83 15.08
C ALA A 9 16.55 -16.52 14.37
N GLU A 10 17.43 -15.75 15.00
CA GLU A 10 17.98 -14.49 14.48
C GLU A 10 18.76 -14.67 13.15
N ASN A 11 19.54 -15.75 13.02
CA ASN A 11 20.36 -16.01 11.83
C ASN A 11 19.55 -16.49 10.61
N PHE A 12 18.34 -16.98 10.83
CA PHE A 12 17.48 -17.50 9.76
C PHE A 12 16.75 -16.38 9.01
N TRP A 13 16.35 -15.32 9.72
CA TRP A 13 15.66 -14.17 9.13
C TRP A 13 16.61 -13.28 8.33
N GLU A 14 17.84 -13.03 8.80
CA GLU A 14 18.79 -12.14 8.13
C GLU A 14 19.24 -12.63 6.75
N LYS A 15 19.59 -13.93 6.61
CA LYS A 15 20.16 -14.46 5.36
C LYS A 15 19.15 -14.60 4.21
N LYS A 16 17.86 -14.87 4.50
CA LYS A 16 16.82 -15.10 3.46
C LYS A 16 16.13 -13.82 2.97
N HIS A 17 16.21 -12.72 3.73
CA HIS A 17 15.37 -11.53 3.53
C HIS A 17 16.12 -10.32 2.95
N SER A 18 17.45 -10.33 2.92
CA SER A 18 18.29 -9.20 2.50
C SER A 18 17.93 -8.63 1.11
N ARG A 19 17.82 -9.47 0.07
CA ARG A 19 17.51 -9.01 -1.30
C ARG A 19 16.07 -8.48 -1.44
N ARG A 20 15.08 -9.16 -0.85
CA ARG A 20 13.67 -8.74 -0.87
C ARG A 20 13.47 -7.39 -0.17
N PHE A 21 14.07 -7.23 1.01
CA PHE A 21 14.05 -5.96 1.75
C PHE A 21 14.69 -4.83 0.95
N THR A 22 15.84 -5.10 0.33
CA THR A 22 16.55 -4.12 -0.49
C THR A 22 15.69 -3.64 -1.66
N ILE A 23 15.09 -4.56 -2.42
CA ILE A 23 14.25 -4.22 -3.57
C ILE A 23 13.01 -3.44 -3.12
N ARG A 24 12.30 -3.89 -2.07
CA ARG A 24 11.15 -3.18 -1.50
C ARG A 24 11.52 -1.75 -1.12
N ARG A 25 12.64 -1.56 -0.41
CA ARG A 25 13.09 -0.24 0.06
C ARG A 25 13.43 0.66 -1.12
N LEU A 26 14.15 0.15 -2.13
CA LEU A 26 14.51 0.93 -3.32
C LEU A 26 13.28 1.36 -4.12
N ARG A 27 12.33 0.44 -4.36
CA ARG A 27 11.09 0.73 -5.09
C ARG A 27 10.20 1.71 -4.34
N TYR A 28 10.05 1.55 -3.03
CA TYR A 28 9.33 2.51 -2.19
C TYR A 28 9.96 3.90 -2.27
N ARG A 29 11.28 4.03 -2.07
CA ARG A 29 11.95 5.34 -2.13
C ARG A 29 11.81 6.00 -3.49
N MET A 30 11.88 5.23 -4.57
CA MET A 30 11.69 5.74 -5.92
C MET A 30 10.28 6.29 -6.12
N GLY A 31 9.25 5.53 -5.71
CA GLY A 31 7.85 5.97 -5.75
C GLY A 31 7.58 7.20 -4.89
N ALA A 32 8.05 7.19 -3.63
CA ALA A 32 7.90 8.31 -2.71
C ALA A 32 8.57 9.59 -3.24
N THR A 33 9.77 9.47 -3.83
CA THR A 33 10.47 10.61 -4.43
C THR A 33 9.70 11.19 -5.61
N ARG A 34 9.10 10.33 -6.45
CA ARG A 34 8.28 10.79 -7.58
C ARG A 34 7.00 11.47 -7.10
N ALA A 35 6.27 10.87 -6.16
CA ALA A 35 5.05 11.44 -5.59
C ALA A 35 5.29 12.80 -4.92
N ALA A 36 6.41 12.94 -4.20
CA ALA A 36 6.76 14.18 -3.52
C ALA A 36 6.92 15.37 -4.49
N LYS A 37 7.41 15.13 -5.72
CA LYS A 37 7.56 16.19 -6.74
C LYS A 37 6.24 16.82 -7.18
N VAL A 38 5.13 16.12 -6.97
CA VAL A 38 3.78 16.54 -7.38
C VAL A 38 2.87 16.81 -6.18
N GLY A 39 3.47 17.02 -5.00
CA GLY A 39 2.74 17.38 -3.78
C GLY A 39 1.94 16.23 -3.16
N VAL A 40 2.36 14.98 -3.39
CA VAL A 40 1.70 13.78 -2.86
C VAL A 40 2.68 13.00 -1.96
N ILE A 41 2.20 12.55 -0.81
CA ILE A 41 2.93 11.69 0.13
C ILE A 41 2.54 10.24 -0.15
N LEU A 42 3.53 9.38 -0.39
CA LEU A 42 3.36 7.92 -0.38
C LEU A 42 3.59 7.41 1.05
N ALA A 43 2.50 7.19 1.79
CA ALA A 43 2.59 6.78 3.20
C ALA A 43 3.09 5.34 3.34
N ASP A 44 2.52 4.42 2.58
CA ASP A 44 2.92 3.02 2.52
C ASP A 44 2.50 2.36 1.21
N THR A 45 3.02 1.17 0.96
CA THR A 45 2.69 0.35 -0.20
C THR A 45 2.94 -1.14 0.08
N LYS A 46 2.14 -1.98 -0.58
CA LYS A 46 2.29 -3.44 -0.63
C LYS A 46 2.97 -3.82 -1.94
N PHE A 47 4.02 -4.64 -1.86
CA PHE A 47 4.61 -5.31 -3.02
C PHE A 47 4.45 -6.81 -2.88
N GLU A 48 4.17 -7.49 -3.99
CA GLU A 48 4.17 -8.94 -4.06
C GLU A 48 5.35 -9.43 -4.89
N PHE A 49 5.93 -10.55 -4.48
CA PHE A 49 7.07 -11.13 -5.18
C PHE A 49 6.87 -12.63 -5.39
N GLY A 50 7.03 -13.05 -6.64
CA GLY A 50 7.10 -14.44 -7.05
C GLY A 50 8.54 -14.92 -7.22
N LYS A 51 8.68 -16.18 -7.64
CA LYS A 51 9.91 -16.71 -8.22
C LYS A 51 9.62 -17.26 -9.61
N ASP A 52 10.51 -17.02 -10.55
CA ASP A 52 10.46 -17.67 -11.87
C ASP A 52 10.99 -19.11 -11.81
N ALA A 53 11.04 -19.79 -12.96
CA ALA A 53 11.49 -21.18 -13.07
C ALA A 53 12.96 -21.37 -12.66
N GLU A 54 13.77 -20.34 -12.84
CA GLU A 54 15.19 -20.30 -12.46
C GLU A 54 15.40 -19.90 -10.99
N GLY A 55 14.32 -19.57 -10.27
CA GLY A 55 14.33 -19.21 -8.86
C GLY A 55 14.69 -17.75 -8.56
N ASN A 56 14.77 -16.90 -9.59
CA ASN A 56 14.98 -15.45 -9.43
C ASN A 56 13.75 -14.80 -8.82
N LEU A 57 13.98 -13.73 -8.05
CA LEU A 57 12.89 -12.96 -7.46
C LEU A 57 12.28 -12.02 -8.50
N VAL A 58 10.97 -12.15 -8.73
CA VAL A 58 10.23 -11.32 -9.69
C VAL A 58 9.20 -10.49 -8.95
N LEU A 59 9.13 -9.19 -9.26
CA LEU A 59 8.04 -8.34 -8.79
C LEU A 59 6.78 -8.70 -9.59
N ILE A 60 5.70 -9.00 -8.89
CA ILE A 60 4.41 -9.37 -9.47
C ILE A 60 3.34 -8.43 -8.93
N ASP A 61 2.08 -8.68 -9.32
CA ASP A 61 0.92 -7.88 -8.95
C ASP A 61 1.05 -6.42 -9.43
N GLU A 62 0.07 -5.58 -9.08
CA GLU A 62 0.17 -4.13 -9.22
C GLU A 62 1.19 -3.50 -8.28
N VAL A 63 1.73 -2.34 -8.69
CA VAL A 63 2.85 -1.70 -8.03
C VAL A 63 2.58 -0.20 -7.94
N LEU A 64 2.60 0.35 -6.72
CA LEU A 64 2.45 1.79 -6.47
C LEU A 64 1.13 2.40 -6.99
N THR A 65 0.09 1.59 -7.12
CA THR A 65 -1.26 2.04 -7.45
C THR A 65 -2.00 2.54 -6.18
N PRO A 66 -3.08 3.32 -6.31
CA PRO A 66 -3.94 3.68 -5.18
C PRO A 66 -4.61 2.47 -4.50
N ASP A 67 -4.65 1.31 -5.15
CA ASP A 67 -5.19 0.08 -4.57
C ASP A 67 -4.20 -0.62 -3.63
N SER A 68 -2.92 -0.58 -3.99
CA SER A 68 -1.80 -1.19 -3.27
C SER A 68 -1.09 -0.24 -2.31
N SER A 69 -1.42 1.05 -2.34
CA SER A 69 -0.66 2.12 -1.68
C SER A 69 -1.55 3.22 -1.12
N ARG A 70 -1.09 3.84 -0.03
CA ARG A 70 -1.74 5.03 0.53
C ARG A 70 -1.10 6.31 0.04
N TYR A 71 -1.88 7.13 -0.64
CA TYR A 71 -1.45 8.42 -1.18
C TYR A 71 -2.20 9.57 -0.51
N TRP A 72 -1.45 10.46 0.15
CA TRP A 72 -2.01 11.62 0.85
C TRP A 72 -1.62 12.92 0.16
N PRO A 73 -2.52 13.92 0.04
CA PRO A 73 -2.14 15.24 -0.42
C PRO A 73 -1.24 15.90 0.62
N ALA A 74 -0.03 16.32 0.22
CA ALA A 74 0.95 16.90 1.14
C ALA A 74 0.44 18.19 1.79
N ALA A 75 -0.32 19.00 1.04
CA ALA A 75 -0.85 20.28 1.51
C ALA A 75 -1.85 20.16 2.67
N SER A 76 -2.53 19.01 2.79
CA SER A 76 -3.54 18.77 3.83
C SER A 76 -3.08 17.82 4.94
N TRP A 77 -1.87 17.27 4.83
CA TRP A 77 -1.36 16.30 5.78
C TRP A 77 -1.04 16.94 7.13
N LYS A 78 -1.45 16.30 8.23
CA LYS A 78 -1.10 16.71 9.61
C LYS A 78 -0.95 15.49 10.52
N PRO A 79 0.06 15.43 11.39
CA PRO A 79 0.20 14.31 12.31
C PRO A 79 -0.96 14.23 13.33
N GLY A 80 -1.28 13.02 13.80
CA GLY A 80 -2.24 12.81 14.90
C GLY A 80 -3.71 12.75 14.50
N GLN A 81 -4.04 12.71 13.21
CA GLN A 81 -5.43 12.62 12.72
C GLN A 81 -5.57 11.66 11.52
N ALA A 82 -6.81 11.42 11.09
CA ALA A 82 -7.08 10.78 9.80
C ALA A 82 -6.59 11.68 8.66
N GLN A 83 -5.98 11.09 7.64
CA GLN A 83 -5.46 11.84 6.49
C GLN A 83 -6.44 11.76 5.33
N PRO A 84 -6.68 12.87 4.60
CA PRO A 84 -7.31 12.79 3.29
C PRO A 84 -6.50 11.85 2.40
N SER A 85 -7.18 10.99 1.66
CA SER A 85 -6.52 9.98 0.84
C SER A 85 -7.09 9.93 -0.56
N TYR A 86 -6.22 9.61 -1.52
CA TYR A 86 -6.57 9.38 -2.92
C TYR A 86 -6.98 7.92 -3.21
N ASP A 87 -7.10 7.09 -2.18
CA ASP A 87 -7.26 5.64 -2.28
C ASP A 87 -8.64 5.16 -1.77
N LYS A 88 -8.74 3.84 -1.55
CA LYS A 88 -9.92 3.15 -1.00
C LYS A 88 -10.42 3.68 0.35
N GLN A 89 -9.66 4.52 1.05
CA GLN A 89 -10.04 5.01 2.37
C GLN A 89 -11.38 5.76 2.34
N PHE A 90 -11.69 6.50 1.27
CA PHE A 90 -12.99 7.16 1.14
C PHE A 90 -14.19 6.19 1.17
N VAL A 91 -14.09 5.07 0.44
CA VAL A 91 -15.15 4.04 0.45
C VAL A 91 -15.19 3.32 1.79
N ARG A 92 -14.03 3.03 2.40
CA ARG A 92 -13.96 2.41 3.73
C ARG A 92 -14.63 3.27 4.77
N ASP A 93 -14.30 4.56 4.81
CA ASP A 93 -14.88 5.52 5.75
C ASP A 93 -16.40 5.59 5.59
N TRP A 94 -16.91 5.59 4.35
CA TRP A 94 -18.34 5.53 4.10
C TRP A 94 -18.99 4.23 4.61
N LEU A 95 -18.33 3.08 4.38
CA LEU A 95 -18.82 1.77 4.83
C LEU A 95 -18.86 1.65 6.37
N GLU A 96 -17.90 2.25 7.08
CA GLU A 96 -17.88 2.26 8.55
C GLU A 96 -19.04 3.07 9.17
N LEU A 97 -19.66 3.97 8.40
CA LEU A 97 -20.86 4.73 8.83
C LEU A 97 -22.16 3.96 8.58
N GLN A 98 -22.13 2.85 7.84
CA GLN A 98 -23.34 2.08 7.56
C GLN A 98 -23.65 1.12 8.70
N PRO A 99 -24.94 0.79 8.94
CA PRO A 99 -25.34 -0.26 9.89
C PRO A 99 -25.04 -1.65 9.31
N TRP A 100 -23.78 -1.90 8.96
CA TRP A 100 -23.31 -3.12 8.32
C TRP A 100 -22.26 -3.81 9.19
N ASN A 101 -22.55 -5.03 9.62
CA ASN A 101 -21.67 -5.84 10.47
C ASN A 101 -20.51 -6.52 9.69
N LYS A 102 -20.16 -6.00 8.50
CA LYS A 102 -19.10 -6.54 7.62
C LYS A 102 -19.35 -7.98 7.14
N THR A 103 -20.59 -8.45 7.19
CA THR A 103 -21.01 -9.76 6.68
C THR A 103 -21.70 -9.62 5.33
N SER A 104 -21.39 -10.49 4.37
CA SER A 104 -22.02 -10.45 3.05
C SER A 104 -23.54 -10.69 3.12
N PRO A 105 -24.36 -10.02 2.29
CA PRO A 105 -24.00 -8.98 1.32
C PRO A 105 -23.72 -7.61 1.97
N GLY A 106 -22.76 -6.88 1.42
CA GLY A 106 -22.50 -5.49 1.80
C GLY A 106 -23.53 -4.51 1.24
N PRO A 107 -23.61 -3.29 1.79
CA PRO A 107 -24.51 -2.26 1.28
C PRO A 107 -24.12 -1.84 -0.14
N THR A 108 -25.12 -1.53 -0.97
CA THR A 108 -24.89 -0.96 -2.31
C THR A 108 -24.31 0.44 -2.20
N LEU A 109 -23.22 0.70 -2.90
CA LEU A 109 -22.60 2.04 -2.93
C LEU A 109 -23.50 3.02 -3.69
N PRO A 110 -23.85 4.19 -3.11
CA PRO A 110 -24.52 5.26 -3.83
C PRO A 110 -23.65 5.78 -4.99
N GLN A 111 -24.29 6.26 -6.06
CA GLN A 111 -23.59 6.76 -7.24
C GLN A 111 -22.60 7.89 -6.90
N GLU A 112 -22.93 8.75 -5.94
CA GLU A 112 -22.04 9.82 -5.48
C GLU A 112 -20.72 9.28 -4.92
N ILE A 113 -20.78 8.20 -4.14
CA ILE A 113 -19.59 7.57 -3.55
C ILE A 113 -18.73 6.99 -4.66
N ILE A 114 -19.35 6.27 -5.60
CA ILE A 114 -18.67 5.71 -6.78
C ILE A 114 -17.96 6.81 -7.57
N SER A 115 -18.68 7.88 -7.95
CA SER A 115 -18.13 8.97 -8.75
C SER A 115 -16.99 9.72 -8.04
N LYS A 116 -17.13 9.96 -6.72
CA LYS A 116 -16.06 10.58 -5.91
C LYS A 116 -14.82 9.69 -5.83
N THR A 117 -14.98 8.39 -5.62
CA THR A 117 -13.85 7.44 -5.63
C THR A 117 -13.15 7.45 -6.99
N GLN A 118 -13.90 7.39 -8.09
CA GLN A 118 -13.31 7.45 -9.44
C GLN A 118 -12.52 8.75 -9.67
N ALA A 119 -13.06 9.89 -9.25
CA ALA A 119 -12.39 11.18 -9.38
C ALA A 119 -11.07 11.23 -8.59
N LEU A 120 -11.04 10.72 -7.36
CA LEU A 120 -9.81 10.65 -6.54
C LEU A 120 -8.73 9.80 -7.20
N TYR A 121 -9.11 8.66 -7.77
CA TYR A 121 -8.19 7.78 -8.51
C TYR A 121 -7.63 8.44 -9.76
N ALA A 122 -8.51 9.10 -10.54
CA ALA A 122 -8.11 9.82 -11.75
C ALA A 122 -7.17 10.99 -11.44
N GLU A 123 -7.44 11.75 -10.35
CA GLU A 123 -6.57 12.82 -9.90
C GLU A 123 -5.19 12.29 -9.49
N CYS A 124 -5.16 11.21 -8.71
CA CYS A 124 -3.91 10.58 -8.28
C CYS A 124 -3.06 10.12 -9.46
N LEU A 125 -3.69 9.40 -10.41
CA LEU A 125 -3.03 8.98 -11.64
C LEU A 125 -2.45 10.17 -12.39
N THR A 126 -3.28 11.18 -12.65
CA THR A 126 -2.90 12.40 -13.39
C THR A 126 -1.69 13.07 -12.75
N ARG A 127 -1.70 13.24 -11.42
CA ARG A 127 -0.57 13.84 -10.68
C ARG A 127 0.69 13.01 -10.81
N LEU A 128 0.61 11.70 -10.62
CA LEU A 128 1.80 10.82 -10.59
C LEU A 128 2.45 10.63 -11.97
N THR A 129 1.67 10.75 -13.04
CA THR A 129 2.14 10.58 -14.42
C THR A 129 2.46 11.87 -15.17
N ALA A 130 2.24 13.05 -14.55
CA ALA A 130 2.52 14.36 -15.13
C ALA A 130 4.02 14.68 -15.32
#